data_AF-A0AAW0QM84-F1
#
_entry.id   AF-A0AAW0QM84-F1
#
_cell.length_a   1.000
_cell.length_b   1.000
_cell.length_c   1.000
_cell.angle_alpha   90.00
_cell.angle_beta   90.00
_cell.angle_gamma   90.00
#
_symmetry.space_group_name_H-M   'P 1'
#
loop_
_entity.id
_entity.type
_entity.pdbx_description
1 polymer ?
#
loop_
_entity_poly.entity_id
_entity_poly.type
_entity_poly.pdbx_seq_one_letter_code
_entity_poly.pdbx_strand_id
1 'polypeptide(L)'
;MSVAACGWLLQLRKVYYNMLLLDKNHQTPAAAQASSNVVRCTLAAITVAFLGDMLRAMGIGWILAFLGAMCIFAPGLLLLDYHSGTAWRQKSLKSSKE
;
A
#
# COMPACT_ATOMS: atom_id res chain seq x y z
N MET A 1 -13.90 12.31 18.61
CA MET A 1 -12.73 13.07 18.09
C MET A 1 -11.59 12.20 17.58
N SER A 2 -11.25 11.06 18.21
CA SER A 2 -10.09 10.23 17.79
C SER A 2 -10.24 9.57 16.40
N VAL A 3 -11.43 9.11 16.03
CA VAL A 3 -11.69 8.46 14.71
C VAL A 3 -11.55 9.41 13.52
N ALA A 4 -11.91 10.69 13.70
CA ALA A 4 -11.76 11.70 12.65
C ALA A 4 -10.29 12.06 12.43
N ALA A 5 -9.51 12.15 13.52
CA ALA A 5 -8.06 12.34 13.45
C ALA A 5 -7.36 11.14 12.78
N CYS A 6 -7.74 9.90 13.14
CA CYS A 6 -7.25 8.71 12.45
C CYS A 6 -7.59 8.70 10.96
N GLY A 7 -8.81 9.12 10.59
CA GLY A 7 -9.21 9.27 9.19
C GLY A 7 -8.33 10.28 8.43
N TRP A 8 -8.04 11.43 9.05
CA TRP A 8 -7.18 12.46 8.46
C TRP A 8 -5.73 11.98 8.29
N LEU A 9 -5.20 11.25 9.26
CA LEU A 9 -3.85 10.67 9.22
C LEU A 9 -3.71 9.65 8.08
N LEU A 10 -4.74 8.84 7.82
CA LEU A 10 -4.74 7.90 6.69
C LEU A 10 -4.76 8.64 5.35
N GLN A 11 -5.46 9.76 5.24
CA GLN A 11 -5.46 10.58 4.02
C GLN A 11 -4.11 11.27 3.77
N LEU A 12 -3.52 11.88 4.81
CA LEU A 12 -2.20 12.50 4.75
C LEU A 12 -1.12 11.50 4.36
N ARG A 13 -1.17 10.30 4.94
CA ARG A 13 -0.27 9.20 4.61
C ARG A 13 -0.26 8.89 3.11
N LYS A 14 -1.45 8.82 2.47
CA LYS A 14 -1.54 8.52 1.03
C LYS A 14 -0.95 9.63 0.15
N VAL A 15 -1.11 10.90 0.54
CA VAL A 15 -0.51 12.05 -0.16
C VAL A 15 1.01 12.02 -0.01
N TYR A 16 1.51 11.78 1.20
CA TYR A 16 2.94 11.70 1.48
C TYR A 16 3.62 10.61 0.66
N TYR A 17 3.04 9.39 0.62
CA TYR A 17 3.58 8.32 -0.20
C TYR A 17 3.58 8.64 -1.69
N ASN A 18 2.53 9.30 -2.20
CA ASN A 18 2.46 9.65 -3.62
C ASN A 18 3.52 10.70 -3.99
N MET A 19 3.73 11.70 -3.13
CA MET A 19 4.82 12.66 -3.30
C MET A 19 6.20 12.00 -3.25
N LEU A 20 6.44 11.12 -2.28
CA LEU A 20 7.71 10.40 -2.17
C LEU A 20 7.97 9.47 -3.37
N LEU A 21 6.91 8.87 -3.92
CA LEU A 21 6.97 8.04 -5.11
C LEU A 21 7.34 8.85 -6.36
N LEU A 22 6.77 10.06 -6.49
CA LEU A 22 7.06 10.99 -7.58
C LEU A 22 8.49 11.55 -7.47
N ASP A 23 8.93 11.88 -6.26
CA ASP A 23 10.31 12.32 -5.96
C ASP A 23 11.33 11.21 -6.30
N LYS A 24 11.02 9.95 -6.00
CA LYS A 24 11.90 8.83 -6.35
C LYS A 24 11.94 8.52 -7.86
N ASN A 25 10.89 8.88 -8.62
CA ASN A 25 10.73 8.53 -10.03
C ASN A 25 10.54 9.76 -10.93
N HIS A 26 11.51 10.69 -10.88
CA HIS A 26 11.51 11.93 -11.67
C HIS A 26 11.32 11.74 -13.18
N GLN A 27 11.71 10.59 -13.75
CA GLN A 27 11.66 10.37 -15.20
C GLN A 27 10.29 9.91 -15.73
N THR A 28 9.48 9.21 -14.92
CA THR A 28 8.16 8.71 -15.35
C THR A 28 7.10 8.79 -14.23
N PRO A 29 6.78 9.99 -13.73
CA PRO A 29 5.82 10.17 -12.63
C PRO A 29 4.44 9.54 -12.90
N ALA A 30 4.00 9.55 -14.16
CA ALA A 30 2.75 8.93 -14.59
C ALA A 30 2.72 7.40 -14.42
N ALA A 31 3.84 6.71 -14.68
CA ALA A 31 3.92 5.26 -14.58
C ALA A 31 3.86 4.78 -13.11
N ALA A 32 4.53 5.52 -12.21
CA ALA A 32 4.50 5.23 -10.77
C ALA A 32 3.11 5.48 -10.16
N GLN A 33 2.40 6.51 -10.63
CA GLN A 33 1.02 6.76 -10.22
C GLN A 33 0.05 5.70 -10.76
N ALA A 34 0.23 5.26 -12.01
CA ALA A 34 -0.60 4.25 -12.64
C ALA A 34 -0.53 2.90 -11.89
N SER A 35 0.66 2.42 -11.56
CA SER A 35 0.85 1.18 -10.79
C SER A 35 0.19 1.26 -9.40
N SER A 36 0.28 2.42 -8.74
CA SER A 36 -0.37 2.66 -7.45
C SER A 36 -1.90 2.55 -7.54
N ASN A 37 -2.49 2.96 -8.67
CA ASN A 37 -3.93 2.83 -8.89
C ASN A 37 -4.32 1.38 -9.17
N VAL A 38 -3.52 0.65 -9.95
CA VAL A 38 -3.73 -0.80 -10.20
C VAL A 38 -3.75 -1.59 -8.90
N VAL A 39 -2.79 -1.35 -8.00
CA VAL A 39 -2.74 -2.03 -6.69
C VAL A 39 -3.97 -1.71 -5.83
N ARG A 40 -4.43 -0.46 -5.82
CA ARG A 40 -5.66 -0.09 -5.08
C ARG A 40 -6.89 -0.81 -5.64
N CYS A 41 -7.02 -0.86 -6.95
CA CYS A 41 -8.16 -1.49 -7.62
C CYS A 41 -8.16 -3.01 -7.46
N THR A 42 -7.01 -3.68 -7.59
CA THR A 42 -6.92 -5.14 -7.40
C THR A 42 -7.21 -5.52 -5.96
N LEU A 43 -6.69 -4.79 -4.97
CA LEU A 43 -7.02 -5.02 -3.56
C LEU A 43 -8.51 -4.83 -3.27
N ALA A 44 -9.13 -3.81 -3.86
CA ALA A 44 -10.58 -3.60 -3.74
C ALA A 44 -11.38 -4.75 -4.37
N ALA A 45 -10.98 -5.19 -5.56
CA ALA A 45 -11.61 -6.33 -6.25
C ALA A 45 -11.47 -7.64 -5.45
N ILE A 46 -10.29 -7.90 -4.91
CA ILE A 46 -10.03 -9.04 -4.01
C ILE A 46 -10.96 -8.95 -2.80
N THR A 47 -11.01 -7.80 -2.14
CA THR A 47 -11.86 -7.60 -0.95
C THR A 47 -13.33 -7.89 -1.26
N VAL A 48 -13.84 -7.42 -2.40
CA VAL A 48 -15.21 -7.67 -2.85
C VAL A 48 -15.44 -9.15 -3.17
N ALA A 49 -14.47 -9.84 -3.79
CA ALA A 49 -14.57 -11.26 -4.09
C ALA A 49 -14.66 -12.11 -2.81
N PHE A 50 -13.87 -11.78 -1.79
CA PHE A 50 -13.89 -12.46 -0.49
C PHE A 50 -15.06 -12.07 0.41
N LEU A 51 -15.75 -10.96 0.10
CA LEU A 51 -16.88 -10.46 0.88
C LEU A 51 -18.04 -11.46 0.91
N GLY A 52 -18.34 -12.10 -0.22
CA GLY A 52 -19.43 -13.06 -0.33
C GLY A 52 -19.21 -14.32 0.49
N ASP A 53 -17.97 -14.81 0.55
CA ASP A 53 -17.59 -16.01 1.29
C ASP A 53 -17.61 -15.74 2.81
N MET A 54 -17.06 -14.59 3.25
CA MET A 54 -17.12 -14.15 4.65
C MET A 54 -18.54 -13.95 5.16
N LEU A 55 -19.43 -13.40 4.32
CA LEU A 55 -20.82 -13.14 4.70
C LEU A 55 -21.58 -14.45 4.99
N ARG A 56 -21.26 -15.52 4.26
CA ARG A 56 -21.89 -16.84 4.41
C ARG A 56 -21.30 -17.65 5.58
N ALA A 57 -20.03 -17.46 5.91
CA ALA A 57 -19.36 -18.23 6.95
C ALA A 57 -19.56 -17.70 8.39
N MET A 58 -19.58 -16.37 8.60
CA MET A 58 -19.27 -15.84 9.93
C MET A 58 -19.96 -14.51 10.33
N GLY A 59 -20.79 -13.93 9.46
CA GLY A 59 -21.54 -12.69 9.73
C GLY A 59 -20.73 -11.39 9.63
N ILE A 60 -21.40 -10.25 9.83
CA ILE A 60 -20.90 -8.89 9.49
C ILE A 60 -19.62 -8.47 10.25
N GLY A 61 -19.37 -9.05 11.42
CA GLY A 61 -18.24 -8.68 12.28
C GLY A 61 -16.88 -9.02 11.69
N TRP A 62 -16.80 -10.12 10.94
CA TRP A 62 -15.55 -10.55 10.30
C TRP A 62 -15.16 -9.70 9.09
N ILE A 63 -16.14 -9.07 8.44
CA ILE A 63 -15.91 -8.16 7.33
C ILE A 63 -15.09 -6.95 7.78
N LEU A 64 -15.38 -6.41 8.98
CA LEU A 64 -14.63 -5.29 9.57
C LEU A 64 -13.18 -5.69 9.89
N ALA A 65 -12.95 -6.90 10.39
CA ALA A 65 -11.61 -7.42 10.66
C ALA A 65 -10.81 -7.60 9.37
N PHE A 66 -11.44 -8.14 8.31
CA PHE A 66 -10.81 -8.36 7.02
C PHE A 66 -10.50 -7.04 6.30
N LEU A 67 -11.43 -6.08 6.35
CA LEU A 67 -11.24 -4.75 5.79
C LEU A 67 -10.11 -3.99 6.51
N GLY A 68 -10.02 -4.12 7.84
CA GLY A 68 -8.92 -3.59 8.64
C GLY A 68 -7.58 -4.23 8.28
N ALA A 69 -7.54 -5.56 8.14
CA ALA A 69 -6.34 -6.30 7.75
C ALA A 69 -5.82 -5.88 6.37
N MET A 70 -6.71 -5.75 5.37
CA MET A 70 -6.36 -5.27 4.03
C MET A 70 -5.80 -3.84 4.06
N CYS A 71 -6.36 -2.97 4.91
CA CYS A 71 -5.89 -1.59 5.08
C CYS A 71 -4.48 -1.51 5.67
N ILE A 72 -4.09 -2.48 6.51
CA ILE A 72 -2.74 -2.61 7.09
C ILE A 72 -1.78 -3.32 6.10
N PHE A 73 -2.28 -4.27 5.32
CA PHE A 73 -1.46 -5.05 4.39
C PHE A 73 -0.87 -4.18 3.27
N ALA A 74 -1.65 -3.24 2.73
CA ALA A 74 -1.21 -2.34 1.66
C ALA A 74 0.06 -1.52 2.00
N PRO A 75 0.14 -0.77 3.13
CA PRO A 75 1.37 -0.09 3.51
C PRO A 75 2.48 -1.06 3.94
N GLY A 76 2.16 -2.23 4.49
CA GLY A 76 3.15 -3.24 4.88
C GLY A 76 3.92 -3.79 3.68
N LEU A 77 3.21 -4.13 2.60
CA LEU A 77 3.82 -4.63 1.37
C LEU A 77 4.72 -3.59 0.69
N LEU A 78 4.32 -2.32 0.73
CA LEU A 78 5.12 -1.19 0.22
C LEU A 78 6.39 -0.95 1.06
N LEU A 79 6.32 -1.10 2.38
CA LEU A 79 7.50 -1.00 3.24
C LEU A 79 8.49 -2.13 2.97
N LEU A 80 7.98 -3.34 2.73
CA LEU A 80 8.79 -4.51 2.39
C LEU A 80 9.50 -4.33 1.04
N ASP A 81 8.77 -3.84 0.03
CA ASP A 81 9.34 -3.50 -1.28
C ASP A 81 10.37 -2.37 -1.17
N TYR A 82 10.08 -1.34 -0.37
CA TYR A 82 11.00 -0.24 -0.10
C TYR A 82 12.30 -0.73 0.55
N HIS A 83 12.23 -1.61 1.55
CA HIS A 83 13.40 -2.22 2.18
C HIS A 83 14.21 -3.10 1.22
N SER A 84 13.54 -3.81 0.32
CA SER A 84 14.21 -4.65 -0.68
C SER A 84 14.88 -3.80 -1.77
N GLY A 85 14.26 -2.67 -2.15
CA GLY A 85 14.81 -1.72 -3.10
C GLY A 85 16.02 -0.94 -2.56
N THR A 86 16.03 -0.60 -1.26
CA THR A 86 17.22 0.01 -0.62
C THR A 86 18.37 -0.99 -0.54
N ALA A 87 18.10 -2.26 -0.23
CA ALA A 87 19.12 -3.32 -0.24
C ALA A 87 19.77 -3.51 -1.62
N TRP A 88 19.00 -3.43 -2.71
CA TRP A 88 19.52 -3.48 -4.08
C TRP A 88 20.42 -2.28 -4.42
N ARG A 89 20.04 -1.07 -4.00
CA ARG A 89 20.86 0.14 -4.21
C ARG A 89 22.17 0.09 -3.42
N GLN A 90 22.16 -0.47 -2.21
CA GLN A 90 23.38 -0.65 -1.42
C GLN A 90 24.33 -1.69 -2.03
N LYS A 91 23.79 -2.76 -2.65
CA LYS A 91 24.60 -3.72 -3.41
C LYS A 91 25.28 -3.07 -4.62
N SER A 92 24.57 -2.23 -5.38
CA SER A 92 25.16 -1.53 -6.53
C SER A 92 26.25 -0.53 -6.13
N LEU A 93 26.10 0.15 -4.98
CA LEU A 93 27.12 1.08 -4.47
C LEU A 93 28.36 0.35 -3.93
N LYS A 94 28.20 -0.87 -3.40
CA LYS A 94 29.34 -1.70 -2.97
C LYS A 94 30.15 -2.20 -4.17
N SER A 95 29.48 -2.64 -5.24
CA SER A 95 30.15 -3.16 -6.44
C SER A 95 30.97 -2.13 -7.22
N SER A 96 30.78 -0.82 -7.01
CA SER A 96 31.57 0.24 -7.65
C SER A 96 32.80 0.66 -6.83
N LYS A 97 32.97 0.11 -5.62
CA LYS A 97 34.09 0.41 -4.72
C LYS A 97 35.11 -0.74 -4.62
N GLU A 98 34.87 -1.84 -5.31
CA GLU A 98 35.82 -2.92 -5.58
C GLU A 98 36.35 -2.75 -7.01
#